data_AF-A0AAV2KSJ8-F1
#
_entry.id   AF-A0AAV2KSJ8-F1
#
_cell.length_a   1.000
_cell.length_b   1.000
_cell.length_c   1.000
_cell.angle_alpha   90.00
_cell.angle_beta   90.00
_cell.angle_gamma   90.00
#
_symmetry.space_group_name_H-M   'P 1'
#
loop_
_entity.id
_entity.type
_entity.pdbx_description
1 polymer ?
#
loop_
_entity_poly.entity_id
_entity_poly.type
_entity_poly.pdbx_seq_one_letter_code
_entity_poly.pdbx_strand_id
1 'polypeptide(L)'
;MSGLDQYKLFQEQNLKLPSNCLIGLFRDTWSWSDRSDSSFRNWNKGQSIYLMEKKCVALGAEGRWESDDCGVKKSFICEGGPKRKKTLVKIKMSSPVDPNKFSSEILQQLQKQFEANNLGDVKLTWKKDENQPVFKKQKSSTEKKSSSKKKSSSKKTEL
;
A
#
# COMPACT_ATOMS: atom_id res chain seq x y z
N MET A 1 -3.67 0.19 -12.25
CA MET A 1 -3.21 -0.92 -11.41
C MET A 1 -1.81 -1.36 -11.78
N SER A 2 -0.93 -1.33 -10.79
CA SER A 2 0.35 -2.02 -10.83
C SER A 2 0.14 -3.51 -10.54
N GLY A 3 0.92 -4.40 -11.17
CA GLY A 3 0.72 -5.83 -11.03
C GLY A 3 0.84 -6.37 -9.59
N LEU A 4 1.61 -5.68 -8.75
CA LEU A 4 1.76 -6.04 -7.34
C LEU A 4 0.53 -5.65 -6.52
N ASP A 5 -0.07 -4.50 -6.81
CA ASP A 5 -1.29 -4.04 -6.15
C ASP A 5 -2.50 -4.89 -6.58
N GLN A 6 -2.53 -5.29 -7.87
CA GLN A 6 -3.47 -6.29 -8.37
C GLN A 6 -3.38 -7.61 -7.59
N TYR A 7 -2.17 -8.17 -7.44
CA TYR A 7 -1.97 -9.42 -6.71
C TYR A 7 -2.39 -9.30 -5.23
N LYS A 8 -2.03 -8.19 -4.57
CA LYS A 8 -2.41 -7.95 -3.16
C LYS A 8 -3.92 -7.80 -2.98
N LEU A 9 -4.61 -7.02 -3.82
CA LEU A 9 -6.06 -6.86 -3.74
C LEU A 9 -6.81 -8.20 -3.84
N PHE A 10 -6.31 -9.13 -4.66
CA PHE A 10 -6.90 -10.46 -4.80
C PHE A 10 -6.64 -11.37 -3.61
N GLN A 11 -5.44 -11.33 -3.02
CA GLN A 11 -5.11 -12.13 -1.83
C GLN A 11 -5.78 -11.57 -0.56
N GLU A 12 -5.84 -10.25 -0.39
CA GLU A 12 -6.33 -9.59 0.84
C GLU A 12 -7.87 -9.57 0.95
N GLN A 13 -8.61 -9.64 -0.16
CA GLN A 13 -10.08 -9.59 -0.14
C GLN A 13 -10.78 -10.95 -0.29
N ASN A 14 -10.02 -12.04 -0.46
CA ASN A 14 -10.56 -13.41 -0.60
C ASN A 14 -11.63 -13.55 -1.71
N LEU A 15 -11.53 -12.70 -2.74
CA LEU A 15 -12.46 -12.63 -3.86
C LEU A 15 -12.15 -13.73 -4.88
N LYS A 16 -13.14 -14.56 -5.21
CA LYS A 16 -13.03 -15.48 -6.36
C LYS A 16 -12.82 -14.67 -7.63
N LEU A 17 -11.70 -14.92 -8.30
CA LEU A 17 -11.37 -14.24 -9.56
C LEU A 17 -12.36 -14.64 -10.67
N PRO A 18 -12.96 -13.69 -11.40
CA PRO A 18 -13.69 -14.00 -12.61
C PRO A 18 -12.71 -14.46 -13.70
N SER A 19 -12.93 -15.65 -14.23
CA SER A 19 -12.21 -16.15 -15.40
C SER A 19 -12.58 -15.37 -16.67
N ASN A 20 -11.67 -15.31 -17.64
CA ASN A 20 -11.83 -14.60 -18.92
C ASN A 20 -12.06 -13.08 -18.80
N CYS A 21 -11.50 -12.46 -17.77
CA CYS A 21 -11.63 -11.02 -17.49
C CYS A 21 -10.36 -10.26 -17.89
N LEU A 22 -10.49 -9.17 -18.65
CA LEU A 22 -9.37 -8.32 -19.06
C LEU A 22 -8.81 -7.53 -17.89
N ILE A 23 -7.48 -7.36 -17.88
CA ILE A 23 -6.74 -6.60 -16.88
C ILE A 23 -6.03 -5.41 -17.52
N GLY A 24 -5.65 -4.43 -16.71
CA GLY A 24 -5.04 -3.18 -17.19
C GLY A 24 -3.61 -3.29 -17.76
N LEU A 25 -3.13 -4.48 -18.14
CA LEU A 25 -1.82 -4.70 -18.75
C LEU A 25 -1.98 -4.83 -20.27
N PHE A 26 -1.25 -4.01 -21.03
CA PHE A 26 -1.33 -3.99 -22.49
C PHE A 26 0.05 -3.75 -23.14
N ARG A 27 0.13 -4.00 -24.45
CA ARG A 27 1.41 -4.04 -25.18
C ARG A 27 1.62 -2.83 -26.09
N ASP A 28 2.52 -1.95 -25.67
CA ASP A 28 3.51 -1.30 -26.53
C ASP A 28 4.94 -1.66 -26.09
N THR A 29 5.23 -1.65 -24.77
CA THR A 29 6.45 -2.22 -24.14
C THR A 29 6.16 -3.08 -22.90
N TRP A 30 4.97 -3.69 -22.84
CA TRP A 30 4.36 -4.26 -21.61
C TRP A 30 4.20 -3.24 -20.48
N SER A 31 3.23 -2.35 -20.65
CA SER A 31 2.94 -1.23 -19.76
C SER A 31 1.58 -1.38 -19.09
N TRP A 32 1.46 -0.88 -17.86
CA TRP A 32 0.18 -0.78 -17.17
C TRP A 32 -0.60 0.45 -17.66
N SER A 33 -1.93 0.31 -17.73
CA SER A 33 -2.87 1.37 -18.15
C SER A 33 -2.89 2.60 -17.25
N ASP A 34 -2.42 2.48 -16.01
CA ASP A 34 -2.20 3.60 -15.09
C ASP A 34 -0.80 4.23 -15.22
N ARG A 35 0.04 3.73 -16.14
CA ARG A 35 1.44 4.09 -16.34
C ARG A 35 2.36 3.79 -15.14
N SER A 36 1.98 2.86 -14.27
CA SER A 36 2.85 2.38 -13.19
C SER A 36 4.02 1.54 -13.71
N ASP A 37 5.18 1.65 -13.07
CA ASP A 37 6.41 0.93 -13.43
C ASP A 37 6.58 -0.35 -12.59
N SER A 38 5.53 -1.18 -12.52
CA SER A 38 5.59 -2.43 -11.77
C SER A 38 6.23 -3.53 -12.61
N SER A 39 7.29 -4.14 -12.08
CA SER A 39 7.99 -5.30 -12.65
C SER A 39 7.32 -6.66 -12.37
N PHE A 40 6.27 -6.71 -11.55
CA PHE A 40 5.57 -7.96 -11.22
C PHE A 40 4.92 -8.57 -12.47
N ARG A 41 5.09 -9.89 -12.67
CA ARG A 41 4.50 -10.66 -13.78
C ARG A 41 3.98 -12.01 -13.28
N ASN A 42 2.72 -12.36 -13.57
CA ASN A 42 2.10 -13.64 -13.16
C ASN A 42 1.56 -14.43 -14.37
N TRP A 43 2.39 -14.64 -15.38
CA TRP A 43 2.02 -15.36 -16.61
C TRP A 43 1.65 -16.83 -16.35
N ASN A 44 0.73 -17.36 -17.16
CA ASN A 44 0.44 -18.79 -17.16
C ASN A 44 1.63 -19.58 -17.76
N LYS A 45 1.76 -20.87 -17.39
CA LYS A 45 2.83 -21.74 -17.89
C LYS A 45 2.80 -21.78 -19.42
N GLY A 46 3.96 -21.62 -20.05
CA GLY A 46 4.09 -21.57 -21.52
C GLY A 46 3.86 -20.19 -22.15
N GLN A 47 3.28 -19.22 -21.42
CA GLN A 47 3.16 -17.85 -21.91
C GLN A 47 4.44 -17.06 -21.56
N SER A 48 5.25 -16.74 -22.57
CA SER A 48 6.44 -15.90 -22.43
C SER A 48 6.25 -14.56 -23.13
N ILE A 49 6.85 -13.50 -22.60
CA ILE A 49 6.75 -12.13 -23.16
C ILE A 49 7.20 -12.01 -24.62
N TYR A 50 7.93 -13.02 -25.13
CA TYR A 50 8.48 -13.09 -26.48
C TYR A 50 7.63 -13.94 -27.46
N LEU A 51 6.68 -14.73 -26.96
CA LEU A 51 5.87 -15.67 -27.77
C LEU A 51 4.41 -15.23 -27.94
N MET A 52 4.04 -14.05 -27.43
CA MET A 52 2.65 -13.58 -27.40
C MET A 52 2.40 -12.55 -28.52
N GLU A 53 1.64 -12.94 -29.54
CA GLU A 53 1.26 -12.07 -30.66
C GLU A 53 0.19 -11.03 -30.27
N LYS A 54 -0.71 -11.40 -29.36
CA LYS A 54 -1.84 -10.57 -28.93
C LYS A 54 -1.40 -9.44 -27.98
N LYS A 55 -2.14 -8.33 -27.98
CA LYS A 55 -1.74 -7.06 -27.32
C LYS A 55 -2.38 -6.78 -25.97
N CYS A 56 -3.40 -7.55 -25.56
CA CYS A 56 -4.08 -7.41 -24.27
C CYS A 56 -3.84 -8.63 -23.38
N VAL A 57 -4.24 -8.53 -22.10
CA VAL A 57 -4.07 -9.59 -21.12
C VAL A 57 -5.38 -9.86 -20.39
N ALA A 58 -5.72 -11.14 -20.26
CA ALA A 58 -6.84 -11.63 -19.48
C ALA A 58 -6.37 -12.51 -18.32
N LEU A 59 -7.26 -12.71 -17.32
CA LEU A 59 -7.12 -13.73 -16.30
C LEU A 59 -7.64 -15.08 -16.82
N GLY A 60 -6.76 -16.08 -16.87
CA GLY A 60 -7.10 -17.48 -17.05
C GLY A 60 -7.75 -18.08 -15.79
N ALA A 61 -8.14 -19.36 -15.87
CA ALA A 61 -8.93 -20.03 -14.83
C ALA A 61 -8.29 -20.07 -13.43
N GLU A 62 -6.95 -20.07 -13.35
CA GLU A 62 -6.19 -20.03 -12.08
C GLU A 62 -5.83 -18.60 -11.61
N GLY A 63 -6.35 -17.54 -12.27
CA GLY A 63 -5.91 -16.17 -12.00
C GLY A 63 -4.51 -15.82 -12.51
N ARG A 64 -3.89 -16.74 -13.26
CA ARG A 64 -2.67 -16.50 -14.04
C ARG A 64 -3.01 -15.72 -15.31
N TRP A 65 -2.03 -15.00 -15.84
CA TRP A 65 -2.22 -14.10 -16.96
C TRP A 65 -2.02 -14.78 -18.30
N GLU A 66 -2.87 -14.45 -19.26
CA GLU A 66 -2.85 -14.99 -20.61
C GLU A 66 -2.98 -13.85 -21.62
N SER A 67 -2.20 -13.90 -22.69
CA SER A 67 -2.35 -12.98 -23.82
C SER A 67 -3.67 -13.20 -24.53
N ASP A 68 -4.37 -12.11 -24.76
CA ASP A 68 -5.72 -12.12 -25.33
C ASP A 68 -5.94 -10.97 -26.31
N ASP A 69 -6.95 -11.14 -27.15
CA ASP A 69 -7.25 -10.20 -28.23
C ASP A 69 -8.03 -9.00 -27.68
N CYS A 70 -7.50 -7.80 -27.90
CA CYS A 70 -8.11 -6.54 -27.53
C CYS A 70 -9.44 -6.27 -28.26
N GLY A 71 -9.67 -6.89 -29.43
CA GLY A 71 -10.90 -6.71 -30.20
C GLY A 71 -12.12 -7.42 -29.61
N VAL A 72 -11.93 -8.38 -28.69
CA VAL A 72 -13.01 -9.20 -28.14
C VAL A 72 -13.65 -8.52 -26.92
N LYS A 73 -14.96 -8.28 -26.98
CA LYS A 73 -15.73 -7.79 -25.83
C LYS A 73 -15.69 -8.79 -24.68
N LYS A 74 -15.11 -8.38 -23.56
CA LYS A 74 -14.99 -9.16 -22.30
C LYS A 74 -15.28 -8.26 -21.11
N SER A 75 -15.63 -8.87 -19.98
CA SER A 75 -15.57 -8.21 -18.67
C SER A 75 -14.15 -7.73 -18.40
N PHE A 76 -13.99 -6.65 -17.64
CA PHE A 76 -12.69 -6.10 -17.28
C PHE A 76 -12.65 -5.65 -15.81
N ILE A 77 -11.46 -5.64 -15.21
CA ILE A 77 -11.27 -5.23 -13.82
C ILE A 77 -10.88 -3.75 -13.77
N CYS A 78 -11.77 -2.93 -13.21
CA CYS A 78 -11.46 -1.55 -12.82
C CYS A 78 -10.68 -1.53 -11.51
N GLU A 79 -9.56 -0.82 -11.49
CA GLU A 79 -8.96 -0.35 -10.23
C GLU A 79 -9.27 1.15 -10.07
N GLY A 80 -10.09 1.46 -9.07
CA GLY A 80 -10.54 2.83 -8.82
C GLY A 80 -11.56 2.84 -7.69
N GLY A 81 -11.09 2.99 -6.46
CA GLY A 81 -11.93 3.24 -5.29
C GLY A 81 -11.71 4.63 -4.73
N PRO A 82 -12.58 5.11 -3.82
CA PRO A 82 -12.32 6.35 -3.08
C PRO A 82 -10.98 6.23 -2.35
N LYS A 83 -9.99 7.04 -2.78
CA LYS A 83 -8.68 7.13 -2.11
C LYS A 83 -8.91 7.59 -0.67
N ARG A 84 -8.98 6.64 0.28
CA ARG A 84 -9.26 6.91 1.70
C ARG A 84 -8.21 7.89 2.23
N LYS A 85 -8.58 9.16 2.37
CA LYS A 85 -7.69 10.24 2.83
C LYS A 85 -7.37 9.99 4.30
N LYS A 86 -6.20 9.42 4.57
CA LYS A 86 -5.70 9.20 5.94
C LYS A 86 -5.19 10.53 6.51
N THR A 87 -6.03 11.25 7.23
CA THR A 87 -5.64 12.47 7.96
C THR A 87 -4.86 12.11 9.22
N LEU A 88 -3.66 12.67 9.38
CA LEU A 88 -2.83 12.48 10.57
C LEU A 88 -3.04 13.63 11.57
N VAL A 89 -3.79 13.37 12.63
CA VAL A 89 -4.00 14.31 13.75
C VAL A 89 -2.92 14.11 14.80
N LYS A 90 -2.25 15.20 15.22
CA LYS A 90 -1.28 15.18 16.32
C LYS A 90 -1.94 15.71 17.59
N ILE A 91 -2.18 14.82 18.54
CA ILE A 91 -2.75 15.17 19.85
C ILE A 91 -1.60 15.44 20.81
N LYS A 92 -1.67 16.56 21.54
CA LYS A 92 -0.83 16.83 22.71
C LYS A 92 -1.72 16.82 23.95
N MET A 93 -1.27 16.20 25.02
CA MET A 93 -1.95 16.15 26.31
C MET A 93 -0.93 16.27 27.44
N SER A 94 -1.35 16.85 28.56
CA SER A 94 -0.62 16.82 29.82
C SER A 94 -1.39 15.93 30.78
N SER A 95 -0.71 15.00 31.45
CA SER A 95 -1.31 14.06 32.40
C SER A 95 -0.27 13.71 33.47
N PRO A 96 -0.67 13.61 34.75
CA PRO A 96 0.22 13.11 35.80
C PRO A 96 0.46 11.59 35.70
N VAL A 97 -0.39 10.86 34.97
CA VAL A 97 -0.29 9.41 34.76
C VAL A 97 0.10 9.10 33.31
N ASP A 98 0.86 8.03 33.08
CA ASP A 98 1.24 7.59 31.72
C ASP A 98 0.01 7.29 30.84
N PRO A 99 -0.27 8.08 29.79
CA PRO A 99 -1.46 7.91 28.96
C PRO A 99 -1.41 6.64 28.08
N ASN A 100 -0.24 5.99 27.94
CA ASN A 100 -0.16 4.72 27.21
C ASN A 100 -0.98 3.61 27.89
N LYS A 101 -1.12 3.66 29.23
CA LYS A 101 -1.93 2.72 30.02
C LYS A 101 -3.43 2.75 29.69
N PHE A 102 -3.93 3.87 29.14
CA PHE A 102 -5.33 4.11 28.84
C PHE A 102 -5.55 4.42 27.35
N SER A 103 -4.61 3.99 26.50
CA SER A 103 -4.60 4.37 25.08
C SER A 103 -5.80 3.83 24.30
N SER A 104 -6.37 2.69 24.71
CA SER A 104 -7.63 2.13 24.21
C SER A 104 -8.83 3.02 24.53
N GLU A 105 -8.95 3.43 25.78
CA GLU A 105 -10.04 4.21 26.35
C GLU A 105 -10.05 5.63 25.77
N ILE A 106 -8.86 6.24 25.65
CA ILE A 106 -8.67 7.53 24.98
C ILE A 106 -9.14 7.43 23.51
N LEU A 107 -8.79 6.36 22.79
CA LEU A 107 -9.22 6.18 21.40
C LEU A 107 -10.73 5.99 21.30
N GLN A 108 -11.34 5.22 22.19
CA GLN A 108 -12.79 5.01 22.25
C GLN A 108 -13.54 6.31 22.58
N GLN A 109 -13.01 7.12 23.50
CA GLN A 109 -13.61 8.43 23.83
C GLN A 109 -13.51 9.41 22.66
N LEU A 110 -12.39 9.43 21.94
CA LEU A 110 -12.24 10.21 20.72
C LEU A 110 -13.21 9.75 19.62
N GLN A 111 -13.38 8.44 19.43
CA GLN A 111 -14.30 7.86 18.46
C GLN A 111 -15.76 8.34 18.73
N LYS A 112 -16.22 8.23 19.98
CA LYS A 112 -17.54 8.74 20.42
C LYS A 112 -17.70 10.25 20.19
N GLN A 113 -16.64 11.04 20.39
CA GLN A 113 -16.68 12.49 20.14
C GLN A 113 -16.80 12.82 18.65
N PHE A 114 -16.17 12.07 17.76
CA PHE A 114 -16.31 12.27 16.31
C PHE A 114 -17.74 11.94 15.84
N GLU A 115 -18.32 10.86 16.36
CA GLU A 115 -19.70 10.45 16.09
C GLU A 115 -20.70 11.51 16.60
N ALA A 116 -20.55 11.97 17.85
CA ALA A 116 -21.42 12.99 18.44
C ALA A 116 -21.40 14.35 17.72
N ASN A 117 -20.27 14.69 17.07
CA ASN A 117 -20.13 15.92 16.28
C ASN A 117 -20.48 15.74 14.79
N ASN A 118 -21.07 14.61 14.39
CA ASN A 118 -21.43 14.28 13.00
C ASN A 118 -20.26 14.39 12.00
N LEU A 119 -19.02 14.10 12.43
CA LEU A 119 -17.82 14.23 11.59
C LEU A 119 -17.63 13.07 10.57
N GLY A 120 -18.68 12.29 10.32
CA GLY A 120 -18.76 11.23 9.30
C GLY A 120 -18.27 9.85 9.76
N ASP A 121 -18.35 8.87 8.85
CA ASP A 121 -17.84 7.50 9.02
C ASP A 121 -16.30 7.48 9.05
N VAL A 122 -15.74 7.89 10.19
CA VAL A 122 -14.30 8.02 10.44
C VAL A 122 -13.88 6.99 11.48
N LYS A 123 -13.18 5.95 11.02
CA LYS A 123 -12.54 4.97 11.90
C LYS A 123 -11.18 5.49 12.39
N LEU A 124 -11.10 5.85 13.67
CA LEU A 124 -9.84 6.28 14.29
C LEU A 124 -8.94 5.08 14.66
N THR A 125 -7.63 5.25 14.47
CA THR A 125 -6.61 4.25 14.86
C THR A 125 -5.32 4.95 15.28
N TRP A 126 -4.64 4.47 16.31
CA TRP A 126 -3.28 4.95 16.63
C TRP A 126 -2.26 4.58 15.56
N LYS A 127 -1.44 5.55 15.15
CA LYS A 127 -0.20 5.28 14.41
C LYS A 127 0.90 4.95 15.42
N LYS A 128 1.31 3.68 15.46
CA LYS A 128 2.50 3.20 16.17
C LYS A 128 3.47 2.55 15.20
N ASP A 129 4.76 2.72 15.46
CA ASP A 129 5.83 1.94 14.82
C ASP A 129 6.05 0.65 15.65
N GLU A 130 6.75 -0.35 15.11
CA GLU A 130 7.00 -1.59 15.86
C GLU A 130 7.69 -1.32 17.20
N ASN A 131 7.13 -1.90 18.27
CA ASN A 131 7.56 -1.73 19.67
C ASN A 131 7.67 -0.27 20.19
N GLN A 132 7.01 0.69 19.54
CA GLN A 132 6.98 2.09 20.01
C GLN A 132 5.68 2.43 20.75
N PRO A 133 5.74 3.19 21.87
CA PRO A 133 4.54 3.68 22.56
C PRO A 133 3.79 4.70 21.69
N VAL A 134 2.45 4.75 21.87
CA VAL A 134 1.54 5.67 21.19
C VAL A 134 1.88 7.12 21.56
N PHE A 135 2.03 7.38 22.86
CA PHE A 135 2.36 8.69 23.39
C PHE A 135 3.84 8.75 23.73
N LYS A 136 4.59 9.55 22.96
CA LYS A 136 6.03 9.78 23.15
C LYS A 136 6.22 11.07 23.96
N LYS A 137 7.00 11.03 25.05
CA LYS A 137 7.29 12.23 25.87
C LYS A 137 7.92 13.32 25.00
N GLN A 138 7.39 14.53 25.05
CA GLN A 138 7.95 15.67 24.31
C GLN A 138 9.25 16.10 25.00
N LYS A 139 10.42 15.80 24.40
CA LYS A 139 11.70 16.29 24.90
C LYS A 139 11.71 17.83 24.84
N SER A 140 12.14 18.47 25.93
CA SER A 140 12.53 19.89 25.92
C SER A 140 13.72 20.10 24.97
N SER A 141 13.90 21.33 24.51
CA SER A 141 14.83 21.69 23.42
C SER A 141 16.33 21.62 23.76
N THR A 142 16.70 21.03 24.90
CA THR A 142 18.05 21.16 25.50
C THR A 142 18.97 19.94 25.31
N GLU A 143 18.51 18.85 24.67
CA GLU A 143 19.33 17.65 24.39
C GLU A 143 19.34 17.26 22.89
N LYS A 144 19.93 18.11 22.06
CA LYS A 144 20.28 17.78 20.66
C LYS A 144 21.71 18.22 20.31
N LYS A 145 22.74 17.67 20.98
CA LYS A 145 24.14 17.91 20.57
C LYS A 145 25.18 16.87 21.06
N SER A 146 24.97 15.56 20.83
CA SER A 146 26.04 14.56 21.10
C SER A 146 25.86 13.15 20.50
N SER A 147 25.76 12.98 19.16
CA SER A 147 26.10 11.67 18.53
C SER A 147 26.43 11.67 17.02
N SER A 148 26.77 12.80 16.40
CA SER A 148 27.32 12.81 15.03
C SER A 148 28.86 12.65 15.06
N LYS A 149 29.35 11.45 15.40
CA LYS A 149 30.80 11.16 15.48
C LYS A 149 31.28 10.33 14.27
N LYS A 150 31.79 11.08 13.28
CA LYS A 150 32.86 10.73 12.32
C LYS A 150 32.76 9.41 11.53
N LYS A 151 32.56 9.55 10.20
CA LYS A 151 33.23 8.71 9.20
C LYS A 151 34.41 9.49 8.59
N SER A 152 35.64 9.06 8.86
CA SER A 152 36.80 9.20 7.96
C SER A 152 36.99 7.81 7.33
N SER A 153 37.15 7.64 6.00
CA SER A 153 38.36 7.95 5.21
C SER A 153 39.60 7.24 5.80
N SER A 154 40.38 6.42 5.07
CA SER A 154 40.53 6.30 3.60
C SER A 154 41.29 5.03 3.15
N LYS A 155 41.14 4.65 1.86
CA LYS A 155 42.10 3.87 1.00
C LYS A 155 42.42 2.43 1.47
N LYS A 156 43.00 1.49 0.70
CA LYS A 156 43.81 1.38 -0.56
C LYS A 156 43.27 0.17 -1.39
N THR A 157 43.70 -0.25 -2.59
CA THR A 157 44.50 0.23 -3.76
C THR A 157 44.21 -0.71 -4.96
N GLU A 158 44.73 -0.41 -6.15
CA GLU A 158 44.72 -1.22 -7.40
C GLU A 158 45.21 -2.68 -7.29
N LEU A 159 44.69 -3.53 -8.18
CA LEU A 159 45.43 -3.99 -9.37
C LEU A 159 44.46 -4.01 -10.58
#